data_AF-A0A5C5ZPW0-F1
#
_entry.id   AF-A0A5C5ZPW0-F1
#
_cell.length_a   1.000
_cell.length_b   1.000
_cell.length_c   1.000
_cell.angle_alpha   90.00
_cell.angle_beta   90.00
_cell.angle_gamma   90.00
#
_symmetry.space_group_name_H-M   'P 1'
#
loop_
_entity.id
_entity.type
_entity.pdbx_description
1 polymer ?
#
loop_
_entity_poly.entity_id
_entity_poly.type
_entity_poly.pdbx_seq_one_letter_code
_entity_poly.pdbx_strand_id
1 'polypeptide(L)'
;MLTVSLAFAAWYGRHHGKQYALGAGIAISMLAGTWFEIEVFNTPINVTMATAIVLLIVYCTHSWREIFNAINLLDVLITALFLWHIVVDVYYGGNPFAVAAQAYGQWMLPYASGRYAFVHAGSLEKLSPVFVLVAAIISIGAIFESVSGTNVWEWLLTEMDDKVNRPSGLRYDWLYRAAGPVRHPIFLGIALLSLLPFVVDLCTRAEAHGSERAIGGGGLSCGSARSFRNDFKRSNTLPAPCSLPGLRMVFPLREMGVGRGRDQWTDVECS
;
A
#
# COMPACT_ATOMS: atom_id res chain seq x y z
N MET A 1 -14.71 12.19 -2.02
CA MET A 1 -13.61 11.37 -1.48
C MET A 1 -12.29 12.11 -1.33
N LEU A 2 -11.79 12.83 -2.34
CA LEU A 2 -10.58 13.67 -2.22
C LEU A 2 -10.61 14.58 -0.98
N THR A 3 -11.68 15.36 -0.80
CA THR A 3 -11.87 16.24 0.36
C THR A 3 -11.83 15.50 1.70
N VAL A 4 -12.44 14.32 1.79
CA VAL A 4 -12.44 13.47 2.98
C VAL A 4 -11.01 13.02 3.32
N SER A 5 -10.26 12.57 2.32
CA SER A 5 -8.86 12.14 2.50
C SER A 5 -7.95 13.29 2.96
N LEU A 6 -8.14 14.50 2.40
CA LEU A 6 -7.37 15.69 2.78
C LEU A 6 -7.76 16.21 4.16
N ALA A 7 -9.06 16.22 4.49
CA ALA A 7 -9.54 16.61 5.81
C ALA A 7 -9.02 15.65 6.90
N PHE A 8 -9.06 14.34 6.64
CA PHE A 8 -8.50 13.34 7.55
C PHE A 8 -6.99 13.50 7.70
N ALA A 9 -6.25 13.70 6.60
CA ALA A 9 -4.82 13.94 6.64
C ALA A 9 -4.46 15.18 7.49
N ALA A 10 -5.20 16.29 7.30
CA ALA A 10 -5.00 17.52 8.06
C ALA A 10 -5.32 17.34 9.55
N TRP A 11 -6.43 16.67 9.87
CA TRP A 11 -6.79 16.34 11.25
C TRP A 11 -5.73 15.44 11.90
N TYR A 12 -5.35 14.35 11.24
CA TYR A 12 -4.39 13.38 11.75
C TYR A 12 -3.01 14.01 11.94
N GLY A 13 -2.56 14.82 10.96
CA GLY A 13 -1.31 15.57 11.02
C GLY A 13 -1.27 16.61 12.13
N ARG A 14 -2.40 17.23 12.47
CA ARG A 14 -2.50 18.16 13.61
C ARG A 14 -2.32 17.47 14.96
N HIS A 15 -2.82 16.24 15.10
CA HIS A 15 -2.77 15.50 16.36
C HIS A 15 -1.49 14.70 16.57
N HIS A 16 -0.96 14.08 15.52
CA HIS A 16 0.19 13.17 15.64
C HIS A 16 1.49 13.78 15.11
N GLY A 17 1.42 14.81 14.26
CA GLY A 17 2.58 15.44 13.62
C GLY A 17 2.43 15.52 12.10
N LYS A 18 2.92 16.61 11.51
CA LYS A 18 2.76 16.92 10.08
C LYS A 18 3.35 15.83 9.16
N GLN A 19 4.42 15.18 9.58
CA GLN A 19 5.08 14.10 8.84
C GLN A 19 4.18 12.88 8.59
N TYR A 20 3.15 12.66 9.41
CA TYR A 20 2.24 11.52 9.26
C TYR A 20 1.00 11.83 8.42
N ALA A 21 0.76 13.10 8.07
CA ALA A 21 -0.41 13.52 7.30
C ALA A 21 -0.46 12.85 5.92
N LEU A 22 0.70 12.74 5.25
CA LEU A 22 0.83 12.09 3.94
C LEU A 22 0.35 10.64 4.00
N GLY A 23 0.94 9.82 4.87
CA GLY A 23 0.60 8.41 4.99
C GLY A 23 -0.86 8.17 5.36
N ALA A 24 -1.39 8.96 6.31
CA ALA A 24 -2.79 8.87 6.73
C ALA A 24 -3.77 9.22 5.60
N GLY A 25 -3.48 10.27 4.83
CA GLY A 25 -4.30 10.68 3.69
C GLY A 25 -4.27 9.66 2.55
N ILE A 26 -3.10 9.07 2.26
CA ILE A 26 -2.97 8.00 1.29
C ILE A 26 -3.77 6.78 1.72
N ALA A 27 -3.66 6.34 2.99
CA ALA A 27 -4.43 5.21 3.51
C ALA A 27 -5.94 5.42 3.31
N ILE A 28 -6.48 6.58 3.70
CA ILE A 28 -7.90 6.88 3.50
C ILE A 28 -8.28 6.97 2.02
N SER A 29 -7.39 7.46 1.15
CA SER A 29 -7.66 7.51 -0.29
C SER A 29 -7.81 6.12 -0.93
N MET A 30 -7.32 5.04 -0.29
CA MET A 30 -7.54 3.66 -0.77
C MET A 30 -9.00 3.20 -0.62
N LEU A 31 -9.81 3.90 0.18
CA LEU A 31 -11.25 3.68 0.26
C LEU A 31 -12.00 4.28 -0.94
N ALA A 32 -11.36 5.14 -1.72
CA ALA A 32 -11.98 5.69 -2.92
C ALA A 32 -12.01 4.62 -4.03
N GLY A 33 -13.12 4.57 -4.76
CA GLY A 33 -13.22 3.75 -5.96
C GLY A 33 -12.18 4.18 -6.99
N THR A 34 -11.43 3.22 -7.52
CA THR A 34 -10.42 3.45 -8.58
C THR A 34 -11.02 4.02 -9.86
N TRP A 35 -12.33 3.87 -10.06
CA TRP A 35 -13.06 4.44 -11.19
C TRP A 35 -13.47 5.90 -10.99
N PHE A 36 -13.18 6.51 -9.84
CA PHE A 36 -13.34 7.96 -9.66
C PHE A 36 -12.18 8.66 -10.33
N GLU A 37 -12.32 8.87 -11.63
CA GLU A 37 -11.32 9.48 -12.49
C GLU A 37 -11.85 10.81 -13.03
N ILE A 38 -10.96 11.80 -13.13
CA ILE A 38 -11.20 13.04 -13.85
C ILE A 38 -10.18 13.06 -14.99
N GLU A 39 -10.64 13.30 -16.20
CA GLU A 39 -9.75 13.44 -17.35
C GLU A 39 -9.18 14.86 -17.40
N VAL A 40 -7.85 14.96 -17.27
CA VAL A 40 -7.13 16.23 -17.39
C VAL A 40 -6.08 16.05 -18.49
N PHE A 41 -6.17 16.84 -19.57
CA PHE A 41 -5.32 16.68 -20.77
C PHE A 41 -5.28 15.25 -21.30
N ASN A 42 -6.43 14.59 -21.45
CA ASN A 42 -6.57 13.19 -21.87
C ASN A 42 -5.86 12.18 -20.96
N THR A 43 -5.47 12.56 -19.75
CA THR A 43 -4.88 11.66 -18.75
C THR A 43 -5.91 11.42 -17.65
N PRO A 44 -6.33 10.17 -17.39
CA PRO A 44 -7.24 9.87 -16.30
C PRO A 44 -6.51 10.04 -14.96
N ILE A 45 -6.96 10.99 -14.14
CA ILE A 45 -6.44 11.22 -12.80
C ILE A 45 -7.45 10.65 -11.80
N ASN A 46 -7.08 9.56 -11.13
CA ASN A 46 -7.91 8.99 -10.07
C ASN A 46 -7.78 9.77 -8.75
N VAL A 47 -8.73 9.55 -7.84
CA VAL A 47 -8.73 10.23 -6.53
C VAL A 47 -7.46 9.95 -5.72
N THR A 48 -6.95 8.72 -5.73
CA THR A 48 -5.72 8.35 -5.02
C THR A 48 -4.51 9.14 -5.53
N MET A 49 -4.38 9.29 -6.86
CA MET A 49 -3.35 10.08 -7.50
C MET A 49 -3.50 11.56 -7.13
N ALA A 50 -4.72 12.12 -7.23
CA ALA A 50 -4.98 13.50 -6.86
C ALA A 50 -4.62 13.78 -5.38
N THR A 51 -5.02 12.89 -4.46
CA THR A 51 -4.66 12.98 -3.05
C THR A 51 -3.15 12.95 -2.85
N ALA A 52 -2.46 12.02 -3.52
CA ALA A 52 -1.01 11.91 -3.44
C ALA A 52 -0.28 13.15 -4.01
N ILE A 53 -0.72 13.71 -5.15
CA ILE A 53 -0.17 14.96 -5.70
C ILE A 53 -0.28 16.08 -4.67
N VAL A 54 -1.49 16.32 -4.15
CA VAL A 54 -1.75 17.41 -3.21
C VAL A 54 -0.94 17.25 -1.92
N LEU A 55 -0.96 16.05 -1.31
CA LEU A 55 -0.23 15.81 -0.07
C LEU A 55 1.28 15.84 -0.26
N LEU A 56 1.80 15.40 -1.42
CA LEU A 56 3.22 15.43 -1.72
C LEU A 56 3.70 16.87 -1.97
N ILE A 57 2.91 17.72 -2.65
CA ILE A 57 3.20 19.15 -2.76
C ILE A 57 3.28 19.79 -1.37
N VAL A 58 2.29 19.52 -0.51
CA VAL A 58 2.28 20.01 0.87
C VAL A 58 3.50 19.51 1.65
N TYR A 59 3.87 18.24 1.50
CA TYR A 59 5.06 17.68 2.14
C TYR A 59 6.36 18.34 1.63
N CYS A 60 6.51 18.51 0.32
CA CYS A 60 7.68 19.15 -0.30
C CYS A 60 7.86 20.59 0.15
N THR A 61 6.77 21.36 0.34
CA THR A 61 6.87 22.72 0.87
C THR A 61 7.36 22.78 2.32
N HIS A 62 7.23 21.69 3.09
CA HIS A 62 7.68 21.63 4.47
C HIS A 62 9.09 21.05 4.63
N SER A 63 9.42 19.97 3.90
CA SER A 63 10.62 19.15 4.13
C SER A 63 11.51 18.96 2.90
N TRP A 64 11.59 19.94 1.99
CA TRP A 64 12.35 19.84 0.73
C TRP A 64 13.82 19.37 0.90
N ARG A 65 14.51 19.78 1.97
CA ARG A 65 15.94 19.44 2.16
C ARG A 65 16.19 17.96 2.45
N GLU A 66 15.25 17.29 3.12
CA GLU A 66 15.41 15.87 3.48
C GLU A 66 15.28 14.94 2.27
N ILE A 67 14.52 15.38 1.26
CA ILE A 67 14.23 14.62 0.04
C ILE A 67 15.52 14.27 -0.73
N PHE A 68 16.44 15.23 -0.88
CA PHE A 68 17.65 15.04 -1.68
C PHE A 68 18.76 14.26 -0.97
N ASN A 69 18.75 14.25 0.36
CA ASN A 69 19.80 13.59 1.13
C ASN A 69 19.67 12.07 1.16
N ALA A 70 18.53 11.53 0.72
CA ALA A 70 18.19 10.13 0.89
C ALA A 70 18.03 9.38 -0.44
N ILE A 71 18.75 9.71 -1.52
CA ILE A 71 18.63 8.92 -2.77
C ILE A 71 19.17 7.50 -2.55
N ASN A 72 18.31 6.50 -2.76
CA ASN A 72 18.58 5.08 -2.60
C ASN A 72 18.58 4.38 -3.95
N LEU A 73 19.18 3.18 -4.02
CA LEU A 73 19.17 2.34 -5.23
C LEU A 73 17.76 2.08 -5.76
N LEU A 74 16.78 1.96 -4.86
CA LEU A 74 15.39 1.71 -5.24
C LEU A 74 14.77 2.90 -5.98
N ASP A 75 15.17 4.14 -5.69
CA ASP A 75 14.75 5.32 -6.46
C ASP A 75 15.25 5.23 -7.90
N VAL A 76 16.50 4.79 -8.07
CA VAL A 76 17.12 4.64 -9.39
C VAL A 76 16.38 3.57 -10.19
N LEU A 77 16.02 2.45 -9.57
CA LEU A 77 15.26 1.38 -10.23
C LEU A 77 13.85 1.81 -10.63
N ILE A 78 13.11 2.49 -9.74
CA ILE A 78 11.77 3.02 -10.06
C ILE A 78 11.86 4.09 -11.15
N THR A 79 12.88 4.95 -11.11
CA THR A 79 13.11 5.95 -12.15
C THR A 79 13.43 5.29 -13.48
N ALA A 80 14.23 4.22 -13.50
CA ALA A 80 14.54 3.45 -14.71
C ALA A 80 13.28 2.79 -15.29
N LEU A 81 12.42 2.19 -14.46
CA LEU A 81 11.13 1.62 -14.89
C LEU A 81 10.20 2.69 -15.47
N PHE A 82 10.13 3.85 -14.82
CA PHE A 82 9.37 5.00 -15.30
C PHE A 82 9.86 5.48 -16.68
N LEU A 83 11.17 5.64 -16.85
CA LEU A 83 11.75 6.05 -18.13
C LEU A 83 11.54 4.99 -19.21
N TRP A 84 11.70 3.71 -18.86
CA TRP A 84 11.46 2.60 -19.77
C TRP A 84 10.01 2.58 -20.28
N HIS A 85 9.04 2.78 -19.39
CA HIS A 85 7.63 2.89 -19.76
C HIS A 85 7.39 4.01 -20.78
N ILE A 86 7.99 5.20 -20.55
CA ILE A 86 7.88 6.31 -21.51
C ILE A 86 8.49 5.94 -22.86
N VAL A 87 9.69 5.34 -22.89
CA VAL A 87 10.37 4.96 -24.12
C VAL A 87 9.53 3.98 -24.93
N VAL A 88 8.99 2.95 -24.29
CA VAL A 88 8.17 1.92 -24.94
C VAL A 88 6.89 2.53 -25.52
N ASP A 89 6.16 3.33 -24.75
CA ASP A 89 4.87 3.86 -25.19
C ASP A 89 5.01 4.95 -26.26
N VAL A 90 6.05 5.79 -26.18
CA VAL A 90 6.38 6.76 -27.24
C VAL A 90 6.80 6.03 -28.52
N TYR A 91 7.54 4.92 -28.41
CA TYR A 91 7.91 4.10 -29.57
C TYR A 91 6.68 3.53 -30.30
N TYR A 92 5.61 3.19 -29.57
CA TYR A 92 4.34 2.74 -30.14
C TYR A 92 3.36 3.88 -30.52
N GLY A 93 3.85 5.11 -30.63
CA GLY A 93 3.07 6.25 -31.15
C GLY A 93 2.26 7.03 -30.11
N GLY A 94 2.51 6.81 -28.82
CA GLY A 94 1.92 7.61 -27.74
C GLY A 94 2.43 9.06 -27.76
N ASN A 95 1.57 10.01 -27.38
CA ASN A 95 2.00 11.40 -27.17
C ASN A 95 2.96 11.44 -25.96
N PRO A 96 4.20 11.94 -26.12
CA PRO A 96 5.22 11.85 -25.09
C PRO A 96 4.84 12.53 -23.77
N PHE A 97 4.08 13.65 -23.82
CA PHE A 97 3.68 14.36 -22.61
C PHE A 97 2.57 13.63 -21.84
N ALA A 98 1.57 13.07 -22.56
CA ALA A 98 0.50 12.31 -21.94
C ALA A 98 1.02 11.00 -21.33
N VAL A 99 1.88 10.30 -22.06
CA VAL A 99 2.56 9.08 -21.60
C VAL A 99 3.42 9.37 -20.37
N ALA A 100 4.20 10.45 -20.37
CA ALA A 100 5.02 10.82 -19.22
C ALA A 100 4.17 11.14 -17.98
N ALA A 101 3.05 11.86 -18.14
CA ALA A 101 2.13 12.15 -17.05
C ALA A 101 1.49 10.87 -16.49
N GLN A 102 1.05 9.96 -17.37
CA GLN A 102 0.49 8.66 -16.99
C GLN A 102 1.53 7.79 -16.27
N ALA A 103 2.73 7.64 -16.84
CA ALA A 103 3.81 6.88 -16.23
C ALA A 103 4.21 7.45 -14.86
N TYR A 104 4.18 8.77 -14.71
CA TYR A 104 4.47 9.44 -13.44
C TYR A 104 3.41 9.11 -12.38
N GLY A 105 2.13 9.19 -12.77
CA GLY A 105 1.01 8.87 -11.90
C GLY A 105 0.97 7.39 -11.47
N GLN A 106 1.39 6.48 -12.36
CA GLN A 106 1.36 5.03 -12.10
C GLN A 106 2.57 4.52 -11.31
N TRP A 107 3.78 5.02 -11.61
CA TRP A 107 5.02 4.50 -11.01
C TRP A 107 5.57 5.41 -9.93
N MET A 108 5.92 6.65 -10.30
CA MET A 108 6.69 7.54 -9.44
C MET A 108 5.88 8.00 -8.24
N LEU A 109 4.60 8.28 -8.43
CA LEU A 109 3.77 8.92 -7.43
C LEU A 109 3.33 8.00 -6.27
N PRO A 110 2.87 6.75 -6.51
CA PRO A 110 2.64 5.77 -5.44
C PRO A 110 3.94 5.43 -4.70
N TYR A 111 5.05 5.34 -5.44
CA TYR A 111 6.35 5.09 -4.86
C TYR A 111 6.80 6.22 -3.93
N ALA A 112 6.81 7.46 -4.41
CA ALA A 112 7.22 8.63 -3.65
C ALA A 112 6.33 8.86 -2.43
N SER A 113 5.01 8.76 -2.60
CA SER A 113 4.07 8.92 -1.47
C SER A 113 4.27 7.84 -0.40
N GLY A 114 4.43 6.58 -0.79
CA GLY A 114 4.72 5.48 0.13
C GLY A 114 6.06 5.68 0.84
N ARG A 115 7.11 6.02 0.10
CA ARG A 115 8.43 6.27 0.67
C ARG A 115 8.41 7.39 1.71
N TYR A 116 7.91 8.57 1.34
CA TYR A 116 7.91 9.74 2.22
C TYR A 116 6.97 9.58 3.41
N ALA A 117 5.93 8.75 3.31
CA ALA A 117 5.09 8.40 4.47
C ALA A 117 5.87 7.69 5.58
N PHE A 118 6.91 6.93 5.24
CA PHE A 118 7.68 6.09 6.18
C PHE A 118 9.14 6.52 6.37
N VAL A 119 9.51 7.76 5.98
CA VAL A 119 10.88 8.27 6.18
C VAL A 119 11.27 8.37 7.66
N HIS A 120 10.33 8.66 8.54
CA HIS A 120 10.62 8.93 9.94
C HIS A 120 10.58 7.66 10.78
N ALA A 121 11.56 7.48 11.66
CA ALA A 121 11.54 6.42 12.67
C ALA A 121 10.28 6.59 13.55
N GLY A 122 9.46 5.54 13.63
CA GLY A 122 8.17 5.58 14.33
C GLY A 122 6.95 5.93 13.47
N SER A 123 7.13 6.29 12.18
CA SER A 123 5.99 6.45 11.26
C SER A 123 5.14 5.19 11.15
N LEU A 124 5.79 4.02 11.08
CA LEU A 124 5.08 2.75 11.03
C LEU A 124 4.18 2.57 12.26
N GLU A 125 4.61 3.07 13.43
CA GLU A 125 3.86 2.90 14.67
C GLU A 125 2.56 3.67 14.70
N LYS A 126 2.62 4.92 14.24
CA LYS A 126 1.45 5.78 14.21
C LYS A 126 0.52 5.42 13.05
N LEU A 127 1.07 5.07 11.89
CA LEU A 127 0.29 4.83 10.68
C LEU A 127 -0.33 3.43 10.59
N SER A 128 0.27 2.39 11.17
CA SER A 128 -0.26 1.02 11.09
C SER A 128 -1.73 0.88 11.51
N PRO A 129 -2.24 1.49 12.61
CA PRO A 129 -3.67 1.40 12.94
C PRO A 129 -4.59 2.00 11.87
N VAL A 130 -4.15 3.04 11.15
CA VAL A 130 -4.94 3.65 10.08
C VAL A 130 -5.04 2.72 8.88
N PHE A 131 -3.91 2.13 8.45
CA PHE A 131 -3.89 1.17 7.35
C PHE A 131 -4.68 -0.10 7.67
N VAL A 132 -4.59 -0.60 8.90
CA VAL A 132 -5.37 -1.77 9.33
C VAL A 132 -6.86 -1.47 9.39
N LEU A 133 -7.25 -0.29 9.86
CA LEU A 133 -8.65 0.15 9.82
C LEU A 133 -9.17 0.20 8.38
N VAL A 134 -8.40 0.76 7.45
CA VAL A 134 -8.76 0.79 6.02
C VAL A 134 -8.88 -0.63 5.46
N ALA A 135 -7.91 -1.51 5.75
CA ALA A 135 -7.95 -2.92 5.33
C ALA A 135 -9.19 -3.65 5.86
N ALA A 136 -9.57 -3.39 7.11
CA ALA A 136 -10.75 -3.97 7.74
C ALA A 136 -12.04 -3.49 7.06
N ILE A 137 -12.16 -2.19 6.79
CA ILE A 137 -13.31 -1.62 6.07
C ILE A 137 -13.44 -2.25 4.66
N ILE A 138 -12.33 -2.31 3.92
CA ILE A 138 -12.30 -2.92 2.58
C ILE A 138 -12.71 -4.40 2.65
N SER A 139 -12.18 -5.15 3.63
CA SER A 139 -12.48 -6.58 3.81
C SER A 139 -13.94 -6.82 4.16
N ILE A 140 -14.52 -6.01 5.07
CA ILE A 140 -15.95 -6.11 5.43
C ILE A 140 -16.82 -5.81 4.21
N GLY A 141 -16.50 -4.75 3.47
CA GLY A 141 -17.22 -4.40 2.23
C GLY A 141 -17.14 -5.52 1.19
N ALA A 142 -15.97 -6.15 1.05
CA ALA A 142 -15.77 -7.27 0.12
C ALA A 142 -16.55 -8.52 0.54
N ILE A 143 -16.61 -8.84 1.83
CA ILE A 143 -17.44 -9.96 2.34
C ILE A 143 -18.91 -9.67 2.03
N PHE A 144 -19.39 -8.46 2.31
CA PHE A 144 -20.76 -8.08 2.01
C PHE A 144 -21.08 -8.16 0.51
N GLU A 145 -20.20 -7.66 -0.35
CA GLU A 145 -20.35 -7.74 -1.80
C GLU A 145 -20.36 -9.19 -2.30
N SER A 146 -19.52 -10.07 -1.72
CA SER A 146 -19.46 -11.48 -2.10
C SER A 146 -20.75 -12.26 -1.80
N VAL A 147 -21.48 -11.87 -0.74
CA VAL A 147 -22.72 -12.51 -0.31
C VAL A 147 -23.94 -11.89 -1.01
N SER A 148 -23.99 -10.56 -1.10
CA SER A 148 -25.15 -9.84 -1.64
C SER A 148 -25.17 -9.76 -3.17
N GLY A 149 -24.00 -9.84 -3.81
CA GLY A 149 -23.86 -9.53 -5.24
C GLY A 149 -23.94 -8.05 -5.57
N THR A 150 -24.09 -7.18 -4.57
CA THR A 150 -24.18 -5.72 -4.74
C THR A 150 -22.87 -5.07 -4.31
N ASN A 151 -22.28 -4.24 -5.17
CA ASN A 151 -21.08 -3.51 -4.84
C ASN A 151 -21.39 -2.33 -3.91
N VAL A 152 -20.80 -2.34 -2.71
CA VAL A 152 -21.04 -1.32 -1.66
C VAL A 152 -20.63 0.08 -2.12
N TRP A 153 -19.55 0.19 -2.90
CA TRP A 153 -19.03 1.48 -3.36
C TRP A 153 -19.90 2.09 -4.44
N GLU A 154 -20.51 1.28 -5.31
CA GLU A 154 -21.49 1.77 -6.28
C GLU A 154 -22.71 2.34 -5.61
N TRP A 155 -23.24 1.58 -4.64
CA TRP A 155 -24.43 1.99 -3.90
C TRP A 155 -24.21 3.28 -3.12
N LEU A 156 -23.02 3.45 -2.53
CA LEU A 156 -22.73 4.60 -1.66
C LEU A 156 -22.29 5.86 -2.43
N LEU A 157 -21.60 5.73 -3.56
CA LEU A 157 -20.84 6.83 -4.16
C LEU A 157 -21.27 7.16 -5.59
N THR A 158 -20.98 6.28 -6.54
CA THR A 158 -21.43 6.41 -7.93
C THR A 158 -21.25 5.08 -8.65
N GLU A 159 -22.11 4.83 -9.63
CA GLU A 159 -22.07 3.66 -10.50
C GLU A 159 -20.69 3.50 -11.15
N MET A 160 -20.20 2.26 -11.22
CA MET A 160 -18.92 1.98 -11.84
C MET A 160 -19.06 2.05 -13.36
N ASP A 161 -18.09 2.68 -14.01
CA ASP A 161 -18.01 2.70 -15.48
C ASP A 161 -17.88 1.27 -16.03
N ASP A 162 -18.72 0.91 -17.01
CA ASP A 162 -18.81 -0.41 -17.65
C ASP A 162 -17.55 -0.81 -18.46
N LYS A 163 -16.51 0.03 -18.46
CA LYS A 163 -15.21 -0.24 -19.10
C LYS A 163 -14.57 -1.56 -18.67
N VAL A 164 -14.95 -2.14 -17.52
CA VAL A 164 -14.48 -3.46 -17.09
C VAL A 164 -15.67 -4.40 -16.96
N ASN A 165 -15.75 -5.36 -17.88
CA ASN A 165 -16.79 -6.39 -17.88
C ASN A 165 -16.78 -7.13 -16.54
N ARG A 166 -17.83 -6.96 -15.75
CA ARG A 166 -17.96 -7.65 -14.48
C ARG A 166 -18.36 -9.09 -14.74
N PRO A 167 -17.61 -10.07 -14.23
CA PRO A 167 -18.09 -11.44 -14.20
C PRO A 167 -19.30 -11.49 -13.24
N SER A 168 -20.50 -11.40 -13.80
CA SER A 168 -21.79 -11.56 -13.10
C SER A 168 -22.05 -13.01 -12.68
N GLY A 169 -21.21 -13.94 -13.13
CA GLY A 169 -21.27 -15.34 -12.77
C GLY A 169 -20.88 -15.60 -11.32
N LEU A 170 -21.65 -16.47 -10.67
CA LEU A 170 -21.32 -17.05 -9.37
C LEU A 170 -20.03 -17.87 -9.47
N ARG A 171 -19.19 -17.80 -8.44
CA ARG A 171 -18.02 -18.66 -8.28
C ARG A 171 -18.37 -19.81 -7.36
N TYR A 172 -18.14 -21.04 -7.83
CA TYR A 172 -18.55 -22.26 -7.13
C TYR A 172 -20.06 -22.29 -6.83
N ASP A 173 -20.86 -21.67 -7.69
CA ASP A 173 -22.32 -21.53 -7.58
C ASP A 173 -22.86 -20.82 -6.31
N TRP A 174 -22.00 -20.37 -5.40
CA TRP A 174 -22.41 -19.87 -4.07
C TRP A 174 -22.03 -18.42 -3.79
N LEU A 175 -20.91 -17.91 -4.33
CA LEU A 175 -20.39 -16.58 -3.98
C LEU A 175 -20.11 -15.72 -5.20
N TYR A 176 -20.41 -14.43 -5.09
CA TYR A 176 -20.03 -13.44 -6.08
C TYR A 176 -18.57 -13.02 -5.92
N ARG A 177 -17.95 -12.59 -7.02
CA ARG A 177 -16.59 -12.05 -7.00
C ARG A 177 -16.64 -10.60 -6.54
N ALA A 178 -16.24 -10.35 -5.30
CA ALA A 178 -16.13 -8.99 -4.78
C ALA A 178 -14.99 -8.21 -5.46
N ALA A 179 -15.30 -7.02 -5.96
CA ALA A 179 -14.34 -6.09 -6.54
C ALA A 179 -13.88 -5.03 -5.51
N GLY A 180 -14.74 -4.65 -4.57
CA GLY A 180 -14.44 -3.62 -3.57
C GLY A 180 -14.19 -2.25 -4.20
N PRO A 181 -13.20 -1.46 -3.71
CA PRO A 181 -12.85 -0.16 -4.30
C PRO A 181 -12.05 -0.27 -5.60
N VAL A 182 -11.69 -1.47 -6.06
CA VAL A 182 -10.91 -1.66 -7.29
C VAL A 182 -11.77 -2.15 -8.44
N ARG A 183 -11.34 -1.91 -9.69
CA ARG A 183 -12.08 -2.38 -10.87
C ARG A 183 -12.05 -3.90 -11.07
N HIS A 184 -11.09 -4.61 -10.46
CA HIS A 184 -10.90 -6.05 -10.71
C HIS A 184 -10.62 -6.82 -9.41
N PRO A 185 -11.27 -7.98 -9.17
CA PRO A 185 -11.16 -8.73 -7.90
C PRO A 185 -9.73 -9.21 -7.59
N ILE A 186 -8.90 -9.45 -8.61
CA ILE A 186 -7.49 -9.82 -8.40
C ILE A 186 -6.72 -8.67 -7.74
N PHE A 187 -6.96 -7.43 -8.17
CA PHE A 187 -6.30 -6.27 -7.58
C PHE A 187 -6.74 -6.03 -6.14
N LEU A 188 -7.95 -6.44 -5.76
CA LEU A 188 -8.43 -6.35 -4.39
C LEU A 188 -7.61 -7.25 -3.48
N GLY A 189 -7.37 -8.50 -3.92
CA GLY A 189 -6.52 -9.44 -3.20
C GLY A 189 -5.09 -8.93 -3.03
N ILE A 190 -4.51 -8.36 -4.10
CA ILE A 190 -3.16 -7.76 -4.05
C ILE A 190 -3.13 -6.56 -3.10
N ALA A 191 -4.15 -5.70 -3.14
CA ALA A 191 -4.26 -4.55 -2.24
C ALA A 191 -4.33 -5.00 -0.77
N LEU A 192 -5.17 -5.99 -0.44
CA LEU A 192 -5.26 -6.52 0.93
C LEU A 192 -3.96 -7.20 1.38
N LEU A 193 -3.30 -7.96 0.49
CA LEU A 193 -1.99 -8.56 0.78
C LEU A 193 -0.91 -7.50 1.03
N SER A 194 -0.94 -6.38 0.30
CA SER A 194 -0.01 -5.27 0.50
C SER A 194 -0.19 -4.56 1.85
N LEU A 195 -1.37 -4.71 2.48
CA LEU A 195 -1.67 -4.15 3.80
C LEU A 195 -1.30 -5.10 4.95
N LEU A 196 -0.97 -6.36 4.67
CA LEU A 196 -0.63 -7.37 5.66
C LEU A 196 0.54 -6.98 6.59
N PRO A 197 1.62 -6.34 6.12
CA PRO A 197 2.72 -5.91 7.01
C PRO A 197 2.26 -5.01 8.17
N PHE A 198 1.24 -4.17 7.96
CA PHE A 198 0.70 -3.30 9.01
C PHE A 198 -0.09 -4.09 10.07
N VAL A 199 -0.76 -5.17 9.66
CA VAL A 199 -1.46 -6.06 10.59
C VAL A 199 -0.46 -6.80 11.48
N VAL A 200 0.61 -7.35 10.87
CA VAL A 200 1.68 -8.03 11.62
C VAL A 200 2.36 -7.08 12.61
N ASP A 201 2.63 -5.85 12.19
CA ASP A 201 3.18 -4.81 13.06
C ASP A 201 2.27 -4.50 14.27
N LEU A 202 0.95 -4.41 14.10
CA LEU A 202 0.03 -4.23 15.22
C LEU A 202 -0.05 -5.44 16.15
N CYS A 203 -0.10 -6.65 15.59
CA CYS A 203 -0.18 -7.89 16.38
C CYS A 203 1.07 -8.08 17.25
N THR A 204 2.26 -7.89 16.68
CA THR A 204 3.53 -8.04 17.42
C THR A 204 3.65 -7.06 18.58
N ARG A 205 3.13 -5.83 18.45
CA ARG A 205 3.09 -4.87 19.56
C ARG A 205 2.07 -5.20 20.62
N ALA A 206 0.91 -5.71 20.23
CA ALA A 206 -0.10 -6.16 21.19
C ALA A 206 0.45 -7.28 22.09
N GLU A 207 1.23 -8.21 21.52
CA GLU A 207 1.92 -9.27 22.24
C GLU A 207 2.99 -8.73 23.19
N ALA A 208 3.81 -7.78 22.73
CA ALA A 208 4.86 -7.15 23.54
C ALA A 208 4.29 -6.49 24.82
N HIS A 209 3.17 -5.76 24.70
CA HIS A 209 2.51 -5.14 25.86
C HIS A 209 1.78 -6.14 26.76
N GLY A 210 1.29 -7.25 26.23
CA GLY A 210 0.69 -8.32 27.03
C GLY A 210 1.71 -9.02 27.93
N SER A 211 2.92 -9.24 27.42
CA SER A 211 4.00 -9.89 28.15
C SER A 211 4.45 -9.11 29.39
N GLU A 212 4.58 -7.78 29.27
CA GLU A 212 4.96 -6.91 30.41
C GLU A 212 3.94 -6.97 31.55
N ARG A 213 2.64 -7.05 31.24
CA ARG A 213 1.57 -7.14 32.24
C ARG A 213 1.54 -8.50 32.94
N ALA A 214 1.86 -9.59 32.23
CA ALA A 214 1.90 -10.93 32.80
C ALA A 214 3.07 -11.12 33.79
N ILE A 215 4.22 -10.50 33.51
CA ILE A 215 5.41 -10.59 34.38
C ILE A 215 5.30 -9.65 35.59
N GLY A 216 4.62 -8.50 35.46
CA GLY A 216 4.45 -7.54 36.55
C GLY A 216 3.38 -7.86 37.60
N GLY A 217 2.55 -8.89 37.39
CA GLY A 217 1.42 -9.23 38.28
C GLY A 217 1.73 -10.24 39.39
N GLY A 218 2.86 -10.96 39.30
CA GLY A 218 3.20 -12.06 40.21
C GLY A 218 4.54 -11.86 40.89
N GLY A 219 4.70 -10.82 41.70
CA GLY A 219 5.98 -10.58 42.37
C GLY A 219 5.98 -9.42 43.34
N LEU A 220 5.72 -9.74 44.61
CA LEU A 220 6.00 -8.91 45.77
C LEU A 220 7.44 -8.34 45.75
N SER A 221 7.51 -7.05 46.09
CA SER A 221 8.53 -6.40 46.93
C SER A 221 9.96 -6.21 46.40
N CYS A 222 10.41 -4.99 46.65
CA CYS A 222 11.64 -4.67 47.40
C CYS A 222 12.77 -4.04 46.58
N GLY A 223 13.11 -2.80 46.97
CA GLY A 223 14.46 -2.28 46.77
C GLY A 223 14.56 -1.13 45.78
N SER A 224 14.42 0.08 46.31
CA SER A 224 15.10 1.29 45.87
C SER A 224 16.36 1.05 45.03
N ALA A 225 16.31 1.42 43.74
CA ALA A 225 17.50 1.70 42.95
C ALA A 225 17.32 3.04 42.21
N ARG A 226 17.43 4.13 42.98
CA ARG A 226 18.01 5.37 42.45
C ARG A 226 19.41 5.04 41.92
N SER A 227 19.81 5.75 40.86
CA SER A 227 21.21 5.88 40.40
C SER A 227 21.73 4.83 39.42
N PHE A 228 21.26 4.84 38.18
CA PHE A 228 22.08 4.44 37.02
C PHE A 228 21.61 5.17 35.75
N ARG A 229 21.67 6.51 35.76
CA ARG A 229 21.28 7.36 34.60
C ARG A 229 22.43 8.19 34.04
N ASN A 230 23.69 7.77 34.22
CA ASN A 230 24.85 8.54 33.73
C ASN A 230 25.90 7.79 32.89
N ASP A 231 25.76 6.49 32.61
CA ASP A 231 26.82 5.75 31.87
C ASP A 231 26.48 5.38 30.42
N PHE A 232 25.45 5.97 29.80
CA PHE A 232 25.21 5.79 28.37
C PHE A 232 26.04 6.75 27.49
N LYS A 233 27.34 6.84 27.81
CA LYS A 233 28.30 7.69 27.10
C LYS A 233 29.65 7.00 26.87
N ARG A 234 29.66 5.70 26.54
CA ARG A 234 30.82 5.00 25.93
C ARG A 234 30.49 3.54 25.62
N SER A 235 30.10 3.25 24.38
CA SER A 235 30.41 1.95 23.73
C SER A 235 30.02 2.00 22.25
N ASN A 236 30.92 2.54 21.42
CA ASN A 236 31.00 2.24 19.99
C ASN A 236 31.60 0.83 19.81
N THR A 237 30.91 -0.19 20.29
CA THR A 237 31.22 -1.58 19.99
C THR A 237 30.01 -2.18 19.30
N LEU A 238 30.15 -2.35 17.98
CA LEU A 238 29.21 -3.06 17.13
C LEU A 238 28.86 -4.41 17.77
N PRO A 239 27.57 -4.71 18.04
CA PRO A 239 27.19 -6.05 18.47
C PRO A 239 27.51 -7.05 17.36
N ALA A 240 28.14 -8.15 17.74
CA ALA A 240 28.39 -9.29 16.87
C ALA A 240 27.08 -9.81 16.26
N PRO A 241 27.11 -10.37 15.03
CA PRO A 241 25.91 -10.89 14.38
C PRO A 241 25.35 -12.06 15.18
N CYS A 242 24.13 -11.87 15.72
CA CYS A 242 23.33 -12.94 16.31
C CYS A 242 23.01 -13.96 15.22
N SER A 243 23.70 -15.10 15.25
CA SER A 243 23.33 -16.30 14.50
C SER A 243 22.00 -16.83 15.04
N LEU A 244 20.90 -16.57 14.32
CA LEU A 244 19.60 -17.21 14.56
C LEU A 244 19.72 -18.72 14.23
N PRO A 245 19.54 -19.62 15.20
CA PRO A 245 19.48 -21.04 14.92
C PRO A 245 18.06 -21.40 14.47
N GLY A 246 17.94 -21.96 13.26
CA GLY A 246 16.85 -22.91 13.00
C GLY A 246 15.66 -22.47 12.14
N LEU A 247 15.76 -21.46 11.27
CA LEU A 247 14.76 -21.25 10.21
C LEU A 247 15.29 -21.76 8.86
N ARG A 248 15.25 -23.09 8.67
CA ARG A 248 15.35 -23.70 7.34
C ARG A 248 14.01 -23.50 6.62
N MET A 249 13.89 -22.45 5.81
CA MET A 249 12.86 -22.43 4.76
C MET A 249 13.22 -23.48 3.72
N VAL A 250 12.64 -24.67 3.86
CA VAL A 250 12.62 -25.69 2.82
C VAL A 250 11.62 -25.22 1.78
N PHE A 251 12.10 -24.57 0.73
CA PHE A 251 11.31 -24.37 -0.49
C PHE A 251 11.22 -25.73 -1.22
N PRO A 252 10.02 -26.29 -1.42
CA PRO A 252 9.88 -27.41 -2.33
C PRO A 252 10.06 -26.88 -3.75
N LEU A 253 11.26 -27.05 -4.30
CA LEU A 253 11.51 -27.02 -5.74
C LEU A 253 10.74 -28.20 -6.35
N ARG A 254 9.46 -27.98 -6.65
CA ARG A 254 8.66 -28.90 -7.45
C ARG A 254 9.02 -28.65 -8.91
N GLU A 255 9.65 -29.65 -9.50
CA GLU A 255 10.03 -29.72 -10.91
C GLU A 255 8.88 -29.26 -11.81
N MET A 256 9.07 -28.13 -12.50
CA MET A 256 8.27 -27.80 -13.68
C MET A 256 8.78 -28.65 -14.83
N GLY A 257 8.09 -29.76 -15.06
CA GLY A 257 8.20 -30.53 -16.29
C GLY A 257 7.88 -29.63 -17.48
N VAL A 258 8.87 -29.44 -18.34
CA VAL A 258 8.74 -28.81 -19.65
C VAL A 258 7.91 -29.74 -20.54
N GLY A 259 6.60 -29.57 -20.50
CA GLY A 259 5.68 -30.16 -21.47
C GLY A 259 5.74 -29.36 -22.77
N ARG A 260 6.49 -29.87 -23.76
CA ARG A 260 6.33 -29.49 -25.17
C ARG A 260 4.94 -29.93 -25.65
N GLY A 261 3.98 -29.00 -25.66
CA GLY A 261 2.75 -29.11 -26.44
C GLY A 261 2.91 -28.33 -27.73
N ARG A 262 3.23 -29.02 -28.81
CA ARG A 262 3.18 -28.53 -30.19
C ARG A 262 1.77 -28.81 -30.73
N ASP A 263 1.34 -27.99 -31.68
CA ASP A 263 0.29 -28.24 -32.68
C ASP A 263 -1.17 -27.93 -32.29
N GLN A 264 -1.65 -26.77 -32.77
CA GLN A 264 -2.86 -26.60 -33.59
C GLN A 264 -3.41 -25.16 -33.44
N TRP A 265 -2.98 -24.28 -34.35
CA TRP A 265 -3.80 -23.13 -34.74
C TRP A 265 -4.51 -23.56 -36.02
N THR A 266 -5.76 -23.98 -35.88
CA THR A 266 -6.67 -24.20 -37.01
C THR A 266 -7.10 -22.86 -37.57
N ASP A 267 -7.00 -22.77 -38.89
CA ASP A 267 -7.48 -21.68 -39.73
C ASP A 267 -8.93 -21.31 -39.42
N VAL A 268 -9.18 -20.01 -39.22
CA VAL A 268 -10.52 -19.44 -39.24
C VAL A 268 -10.73 -18.89 -40.64
N GLU A 269 -11.50 -19.62 -41.44
CA GLU A 269 -12.05 -19.14 -42.71
C GLU A 269 -12.99 -17.97 -42.44
N CYS A 270 -12.72 -16.81 -43.05
CA CYS A 270 -13.69 -15.73 -43.18
C CYS A 270 -14.67 -16.08 -44.30
N SER A 271 -15.96 -16.18 -43.95
CA SER A 271 -17.09 -16.05 -44.87
C SER A 271 -17.84 -14.77 -44.57
#